data_AF-A0A7V5BQS2-F1
#
_entry.id   AF-A0A7V5BQS2-F1
#
_cell.length_a   1.000
_cell.length_b   1.000
_cell.length_c   1.000
_cell.angle_alpha   90.00
_cell.angle_beta   90.00
_cell.angle_gamma   90.00
#
_symmetry.space_group_name_H-M   'P 1'
#
loop_
_entity.id
_entity.type
_entity.pdbx_description
1 polymer ?
#
loop_
_entity_poly.entity_id
_entity_poly.type
_entity_poly.pdbx_seq_one_letter_code
_entity_poly.pdbx_strand_id
1 'polypeptide(L)'
;MEERDTRPILLWHAIEYAGWVVSCHKINLSKLVRQLSKLILMSGCIKEQLEFDTHKNLRVRFGLAKNPPLILWQAITMTDPMTEAAEMYLLRIALLSEGDEPVPISKLAETLHVSPISANQMCRKLEAKGLVDYQPYKGVTLTLQGEAIALRVLRKRRLWEVFLAEKLGLDPQTAEDVACRFEHVTPEDLAERLAEFLGNPTLSPQRQPIPPRFGSVQRRKVIRPLSAVSVGDQVSVANIVADETLKSFLRGQGIGAGAVMTVLAVAPEKAILIEVNGRHVSLAMDIAEKIDVTPLEESSVTSSQDAPSERLAHAS
;
A
#
# COMPACT_ATOMS: atom_id res chain seq x y z
N MET A 1 -8.15 -41.13 -18.88
CA MET A 1 -7.75 -40.40 -20.11
C MET A 1 -7.77 -38.94 -19.72
N GLU A 2 -6.62 -38.46 -19.27
CA GLU A 2 -6.42 -37.22 -18.51
C GLU A 2 -6.50 -35.93 -19.37
N GLU A 3 -6.83 -34.87 -18.64
CA GLU A 3 -6.90 -33.45 -18.96
C GLU A 3 -5.65 -32.86 -19.65
N ARG A 4 -5.86 -31.77 -20.40
CA ARG A 4 -4.89 -30.68 -20.51
C ARG A 4 -5.58 -29.33 -20.32
N ASP A 5 -5.29 -28.76 -19.16
CA ASP A 5 -5.52 -27.39 -18.69
C ASP A 5 -4.63 -26.41 -19.51
N THR A 6 -5.20 -25.30 -19.97
CA THR A 6 -4.47 -24.19 -20.62
C THR A 6 -4.67 -22.91 -19.81
N ARG A 7 -3.71 -22.60 -18.94
CA ARG A 7 -3.51 -21.29 -18.29
C ARG A 7 -2.10 -20.78 -18.61
N PRO A 8 -1.88 -19.49 -18.91
CA PRO A 8 -0.54 -18.92 -18.93
C PRO A 8 -0.11 -18.62 -17.49
N ILE A 9 0.68 -19.53 -16.93
CA ILE A 9 1.48 -19.31 -15.72
C ILE A 9 2.62 -18.37 -16.07
N LEU A 10 2.78 -17.27 -15.34
CA LEU A 10 4.03 -16.52 -15.25
C LEU A 10 5.09 -17.46 -14.66
N LEU A 11 5.91 -18.07 -15.51
CA LEU A 11 7.04 -18.90 -15.06
C LEU A 11 8.13 -17.99 -14.47
N TRP A 12 8.19 -17.98 -13.14
CA TRP A 12 9.37 -17.60 -12.39
C TRP A 12 10.33 -18.79 -12.40
N HIS A 13 11.32 -18.80 -13.29
CA HIS A 13 12.46 -19.70 -13.14
C HIS A 13 13.50 -19.03 -12.25
N ALA A 14 13.53 -19.43 -10.99
CA ALA A 14 14.74 -19.37 -10.19
C ALA A 14 15.73 -20.38 -10.78
N ILE A 15 16.74 -19.91 -11.51
CA ILE A 15 17.94 -20.70 -11.76
C ILE A 15 18.90 -20.32 -10.63
N GLU A 16 19.19 -21.30 -9.78
CA GLU A 16 20.22 -21.22 -8.76
C GLU A 16 21.57 -20.86 -9.43
N TYR A 17 22.27 -19.93 -8.79
CA TYR A 17 23.60 -19.39 -9.14
C TYR A 17 23.67 -18.46 -10.37
N ALA A 18 23.95 -17.18 -10.07
CA ALA A 18 24.40 -16.09 -10.94
C ALA A 18 23.34 -15.11 -11.53
N GLY A 19 22.96 -14.13 -10.69
CA GLY A 19 22.60 -12.78 -11.15
C GLY A 19 21.11 -12.53 -11.47
N TRP A 20 20.68 -11.28 -11.23
CA TRP A 20 19.34 -10.81 -11.58
C TRP A 20 19.33 -10.31 -13.03
N VAL A 21 18.29 -10.64 -13.80
CA VAL A 21 18.07 -10.13 -15.16
C VAL A 21 16.70 -9.45 -15.22
N VAL A 22 16.69 -8.18 -15.61
CA VAL A 22 15.45 -7.42 -15.87
C VAL A 22 15.38 -7.13 -17.37
N SER A 23 14.28 -7.51 -18.01
CA SER A 23 14.00 -7.21 -19.42
C SER A 23 12.97 -6.09 -19.53
N CYS A 24 13.38 -4.92 -20.03
CA CYS A 24 12.46 -3.81 -20.31
C CYS A 24 12.13 -3.76 -21.81
N HIS A 25 10.84 -3.81 -22.16
CA HIS A 25 10.38 -3.66 -23.54
C HIS A 25 9.94 -2.21 -23.83
N LYS A 26 10.37 -1.67 -24.98
CA LYS A 26 9.99 -0.35 -25.56
C LYS A 26 10.36 0.89 -24.73
N ILE A 27 11.62 1.06 -24.39
CA ILE A 27 12.16 2.35 -23.90
C ILE A 27 12.85 3.09 -25.05
N ASN A 28 12.73 4.42 -25.11
CA ASN A 28 13.49 5.25 -26.03
C ASN A 28 15.00 5.16 -25.69
N LEU A 29 15.68 4.22 -26.35
CA LEU A 29 17.06 3.80 -26.10
C LEU A 29 18.06 4.97 -26.07
N SER A 30 17.83 6.02 -26.85
CA SER A 30 18.74 7.17 -26.93
C SER A 30 18.79 7.99 -25.63
N LYS A 31 17.65 8.09 -24.92
CA LYS A 31 17.56 8.79 -23.62
C LYS A 31 18.07 7.93 -22.48
N LEU A 32 17.71 6.64 -22.48
CA LEU A 32 18.12 5.68 -21.46
C LEU A 32 19.65 5.51 -21.44
N VAL A 33 20.29 5.39 -22.61
CA VAL A 33 21.76 5.26 -22.71
C VAL A 33 22.47 6.51 -22.19
N ARG A 34 21.97 7.72 -22.47
CA ARG A 34 22.54 8.99 -21.95
C ARG A 34 22.39 9.15 -20.44
N GLN A 35 21.31 8.63 -19.85
CA GLN A 35 21.06 8.72 -18.41
C GLN A 35 21.77 7.62 -17.63
N LEU A 36 21.78 6.39 -18.13
CA LEU A 36 22.55 5.30 -17.54
C LEU A 36 24.04 5.59 -17.58
N SER A 37 24.58 6.16 -18.67
CA SER A 37 26.00 6.55 -18.71
C SER A 37 26.36 7.61 -17.64
N LYS A 38 25.45 8.53 -17.31
CA LYS A 38 25.62 9.46 -16.17
C LYS A 38 25.56 8.75 -14.82
N LEU A 39 24.63 7.81 -14.62
CA LEU A 39 24.47 7.07 -13.37
C LEU A 39 25.63 6.11 -13.09
N ILE A 40 26.13 5.45 -14.14
CA ILE A 40 27.27 4.52 -14.13
C ILE A 40 28.56 5.25 -13.75
N LEU A 41 28.74 6.48 -14.22
CA LEU A 41 29.86 7.35 -13.80
C LEU A 41 29.77 7.79 -12.33
N MET A 42 28.57 7.96 -11.77
CA MET A 42 28.39 8.44 -10.39
C MET A 42 28.41 7.32 -9.33
N SER A 43 28.15 6.07 -9.72
CA SER A 43 28.00 4.94 -8.79
C SER A 43 29.16 3.92 -8.83
N GLY A 44 30.19 4.16 -9.66
CA GLY A 44 31.32 3.23 -9.81
C GLY A 44 30.92 1.88 -10.45
N CYS A 45 29.74 1.79 -11.05
CA CYS A 45 29.25 0.57 -11.68
C CYS A 45 30.01 0.35 -12.99
N ILE A 46 30.64 -0.80 -13.17
CA ILE A 46 31.56 -1.07 -14.29
C ILE A 46 30.77 -1.23 -15.60
N LYS A 47 31.29 -0.68 -16.69
CA LYS A 47 30.75 -0.73 -18.08
C LYS A 47 30.39 -2.14 -18.60
N GLU A 48 30.87 -3.19 -17.96
CA GLU A 48 30.79 -4.60 -18.41
C GLU A 48 29.42 -5.27 -18.14
N GLN A 49 28.45 -4.57 -17.54
CA GLN A 49 27.18 -5.16 -17.10
C GLN A 49 25.94 -4.81 -17.94
N LEU A 50 26.12 -4.17 -19.10
CA LEU A 50 25.03 -3.82 -20.03
C LEU A 50 25.18 -4.59 -21.34
N GLU A 51 24.29 -5.56 -21.59
CA GLU A 51 24.19 -6.28 -22.86
C GLU A 51 22.89 -5.90 -23.57
N PHE A 52 22.95 -5.56 -24.85
CA PHE A 52 21.76 -5.37 -25.69
C PHE A 52 21.51 -6.66 -26.48
N ASP A 53 20.28 -7.17 -26.48
CA ASP A 53 19.92 -8.27 -27.37
C ASP A 53 19.59 -7.79 -28.80
N THR A 54 19.47 -8.74 -29.73
CA THR A 54 19.17 -8.52 -31.15
C THR A 54 17.83 -7.80 -31.39
N HIS A 55 16.97 -7.67 -30.39
CA HIS A 55 15.68 -6.98 -30.43
C HIS A 55 15.70 -5.60 -29.73
N LYS A 56 16.89 -5.09 -29.39
CA LYS A 56 17.10 -3.82 -28.66
C LYS A 56 16.54 -3.82 -27.23
N ASN A 57 16.40 -4.98 -26.61
CA ASN A 57 16.11 -5.04 -25.19
C ASN A 57 17.42 -4.85 -24.41
N LEU A 58 17.40 -4.00 -23.38
CA LEU A 58 18.52 -3.82 -22.48
C LEU A 58 18.48 -4.94 -21.42
N ARG A 59 19.53 -5.76 -21.36
CA ARG A 59 19.82 -6.63 -20.22
C ARG A 59 20.85 -5.96 -19.33
N VAL A 60 20.51 -5.83 -18.06
CA VAL A 60 21.44 -5.41 -17.02
C VAL A 60 21.72 -6.65 -16.17
N ARG A 61 22.98 -7.08 -16.07
CA ARG A 61 23.39 -8.15 -15.16
C ARG A 61 23.88 -7.54 -13.86
N PHE A 62 23.21 -7.84 -12.76
CA PHE A 62 23.68 -7.39 -11.44
C PHE A 62 24.65 -8.41 -10.84
N GLY A 63 25.83 -7.94 -10.43
CA GLY A 63 26.66 -8.66 -9.46
C GLY A 63 25.92 -8.80 -8.14
N LEU A 64 26.20 -9.87 -7.40
CA LEU A 64 25.54 -10.32 -6.15
C LEU A 64 25.58 -9.27 -5.01
N ALA A 65 24.87 -8.16 -5.15
CA ALA A 65 24.46 -7.30 -4.04
C ALA A 65 23.01 -7.66 -3.71
N LYS A 66 22.73 -7.95 -2.44
CA LYS A 66 21.47 -8.53 -1.92
C LYS A 66 20.19 -7.68 -2.12
N ASN A 67 20.26 -6.58 -2.85
CA ASN A 67 19.10 -5.84 -3.34
C ASN A 67 19.57 -4.92 -4.49
N PRO A 68 18.83 -4.80 -5.60
CA PRO A 68 19.05 -3.66 -6.50
C PRO A 68 18.83 -2.38 -5.68
N PRO A 69 19.78 -1.41 -5.68
CA PRO A 69 19.65 -0.23 -4.84
C PRO A 69 18.36 0.53 -5.21
N LEU A 70 17.63 1.03 -4.21
CA LEU A 70 16.38 1.81 -4.33
C LEU A 70 16.42 2.86 -5.47
N ILE A 71 17.62 3.41 -5.70
CA ILE A 71 17.97 4.40 -6.73
C ILE A 71 17.70 3.90 -8.15
N LEU A 72 17.86 2.60 -8.43
CA LEU A 72 17.58 2.01 -9.74
C LEU A 72 16.08 1.85 -9.98
N TRP A 73 15.30 1.51 -8.94
CA TRP A 73 13.84 1.51 -9.04
C TRP A 73 13.30 2.92 -9.23
N GLN A 74 13.86 3.91 -8.53
CA GLN A 74 13.58 5.33 -8.77
C GLN A 74 13.96 5.73 -10.21
N ALA A 75 15.14 5.34 -10.71
CA ALA A 75 15.58 5.68 -12.07
C ALA A 75 14.76 5.01 -13.18
N ILE A 76 14.28 3.78 -12.95
CA ILE A 76 13.40 3.04 -13.88
C ILE A 76 11.95 3.58 -13.80
N THR A 77 11.52 4.13 -12.67
CA THR A 77 10.19 4.75 -12.48
C THR A 77 10.14 6.24 -12.79
N MET A 78 11.27 6.87 -13.15
CA MET A 78 11.28 8.20 -13.79
C MET A 78 10.84 8.12 -15.27
N THR A 79 9.77 7.38 -15.52
CA THR A 79 9.01 7.34 -16.75
C THR A 79 8.16 8.61 -16.83
N ASP A 80 8.29 9.31 -17.95
CA ASP A 80 7.43 10.38 -18.50
C ASP A 80 6.31 10.86 -17.55
N PRO A 81 6.34 12.13 -17.08
CA PRO A 81 5.36 12.62 -16.10
C PRO A 81 3.96 12.24 -16.55
N MET A 82 3.28 11.45 -15.70
CA MET A 82 1.93 11.02 -15.99
C MET A 82 1.06 12.27 -16.13
N THR A 83 0.24 12.29 -17.18
CA THR A 83 -0.68 13.41 -17.36
C THR A 83 -1.76 13.32 -16.29
N GLU A 84 -2.26 14.47 -15.84
CA GLU A 84 -3.43 14.56 -14.97
C GLU A 84 -4.59 13.67 -15.48
N ALA A 85 -4.85 13.71 -16.79
CA ALA A 85 -5.84 12.86 -17.41
C ALA A 85 -5.57 11.36 -17.18
N ALA A 86 -4.34 10.90 -17.27
CA ALA A 86 -4.02 9.49 -17.05
C ALA A 86 -4.19 9.09 -15.58
N GLU A 87 -3.80 9.95 -14.64
CA GLU A 87 -4.02 9.76 -13.21
C GLU A 87 -5.50 9.71 -12.85
N MET A 88 -6.31 10.60 -13.44
CA MET A 88 -7.75 10.62 -13.27
C MET A 88 -8.43 9.33 -13.73
N TYR A 89 -7.98 8.74 -14.84
CA TYR A 89 -8.51 7.44 -15.27
C TYR A 89 -8.18 6.34 -14.26
N LEU A 90 -6.94 6.24 -13.80
CA LEU A 90 -6.54 5.23 -12.82
C LEU A 90 -7.34 5.38 -11.52
N LEU A 91 -7.49 6.62 -11.05
CA LEU A 91 -8.28 6.91 -9.87
C LEU A 91 -9.76 6.54 -10.04
N ARG A 92 -10.38 6.89 -11.17
CA ARG A 92 -11.79 6.55 -11.42
C ARG A 92 -12.01 5.06 -11.58
N ILE A 93 -11.07 4.33 -12.19
CA ILE A 93 -11.15 2.86 -12.22
C ILE A 93 -11.10 2.33 -10.78
N ALA A 94 -10.15 2.77 -9.94
CA ALA A 94 -10.05 2.32 -8.55
C ALA A 94 -11.32 2.57 -7.73
N LEU A 95 -11.96 3.73 -7.92
CA LEU A 95 -13.18 4.11 -7.19
C LEU A 95 -14.43 3.37 -7.70
N LEU A 96 -14.44 2.95 -8.97
CA LEU A 96 -15.57 2.25 -9.60
C LEU A 96 -15.46 0.72 -9.53
N SER A 97 -14.27 0.19 -9.24
CA SER A 97 -14.02 -1.25 -9.12
C SER A 97 -14.71 -1.84 -7.90
N GLU A 98 -15.44 -2.93 -8.12
CA GLU A 98 -16.06 -3.74 -7.08
C GLU A 98 -15.37 -5.12 -7.10
N GLY A 99 -14.39 -5.33 -6.23
CA GLY A 99 -13.52 -6.50 -6.27
C GLY A 99 -12.68 -6.55 -7.55
N ASP A 100 -12.61 -7.73 -8.19
CA ASP A 100 -11.84 -7.96 -9.42
C ASP A 100 -12.67 -7.73 -10.70
N GLU A 101 -13.87 -7.14 -10.60
CA GLU A 101 -14.74 -6.94 -11.75
C GLU A 101 -14.22 -5.81 -12.67
N PRO A 102 -14.16 -6.04 -14.00
CA PRO A 102 -13.79 -5.00 -14.96
C PRO A 102 -14.79 -3.84 -14.99
N VAL A 103 -14.27 -2.60 -14.94
CA VAL A 103 -15.08 -1.40 -15.07
C VAL A 103 -15.46 -1.18 -16.54
N PRO A 104 -16.76 -1.08 -16.90
CA PRO A 104 -17.18 -0.84 -18.27
C PRO A 104 -16.68 0.52 -18.79
N ILE A 105 -16.22 0.58 -20.05
CA ILE A 105 -15.75 1.84 -20.66
C ILE A 105 -16.85 2.90 -20.68
N SER A 106 -18.12 2.51 -20.87
CA SER A 106 -19.26 3.43 -20.85
C SER A 106 -19.38 4.16 -19.51
N LYS A 107 -19.32 3.41 -18.40
CA LYS A 107 -19.35 3.95 -17.03
C LYS A 107 -18.17 4.89 -16.77
N LEU A 108 -16.98 4.50 -17.24
CA LEU A 108 -15.77 5.32 -17.12
C LEU A 108 -15.88 6.63 -17.93
N ALA A 109 -16.41 6.56 -19.16
CA ALA A 109 -16.61 7.71 -20.03
C ALA A 109 -17.62 8.71 -19.45
N GLU A 110 -18.72 8.21 -18.89
CA GLU A 110 -19.72 9.00 -18.19
C GLU A 110 -19.13 9.72 -16.98
N THR A 111 -18.43 8.97 -16.11
CA THR A 111 -17.82 9.50 -14.87
C THR A 111 -16.75 10.57 -15.13
N LEU A 112 -16.04 10.45 -16.25
CA LEU A 112 -14.99 11.40 -16.65
C LEU A 112 -15.49 12.50 -17.59
N HIS A 113 -16.77 12.48 -17.95
CA HIS A 113 -17.39 13.42 -18.90
C HIS A 113 -16.65 13.51 -20.24
N VAL A 114 -16.28 12.35 -20.80
CA VAL A 114 -15.58 12.22 -22.09
C VAL A 114 -16.35 11.31 -23.05
N SER A 115 -16.00 11.37 -24.34
CA SER A 115 -16.59 10.43 -25.31
C SER A 115 -16.14 8.98 -25.05
N PRO A 116 -16.99 7.96 -25.33
CA PRO A 116 -16.57 6.56 -25.24
C PRO A 116 -15.35 6.21 -26.10
N ILE A 117 -15.20 6.89 -27.24
CA ILE A 117 -14.04 6.74 -28.13
C ILE A 117 -12.77 7.23 -27.43
N SER A 118 -12.83 8.41 -26.82
CA SER A 118 -11.71 8.98 -26.03
C SER A 118 -11.33 8.08 -24.85
N ALA A 119 -12.33 7.55 -24.14
CA ALA A 119 -12.12 6.63 -23.04
C ALA A 119 -11.42 5.35 -23.48
N ASN A 120 -11.88 4.73 -24.57
CA ASN A 120 -11.24 3.54 -25.14
C ASN A 120 -9.78 3.81 -25.54
N GLN A 121 -9.53 4.94 -26.22
CA GLN A 121 -8.17 5.32 -26.62
C GLN A 121 -7.24 5.52 -25.42
N MET A 122 -7.73 6.13 -24.33
CA MET A 122 -6.94 6.30 -23.11
C MET A 122 -6.68 4.96 -22.42
N CYS A 123 -7.68 4.09 -22.30
CA CYS A 123 -7.48 2.74 -21.73
C CYS A 123 -6.41 1.95 -22.49
N ARG A 124 -6.41 2.00 -23.83
CA ARG A 124 -5.34 1.37 -24.64
C ARG A 124 -3.97 1.99 -24.40
N LYS A 125 -3.88 3.30 -24.18
CA LYS A 125 -2.61 3.96 -23.82
C LYS A 125 -2.11 3.52 -22.45
N LEU A 126 -3.01 3.37 -21.48
CA LEU A 126 -2.68 2.88 -20.13
C LEU A 126 -2.27 1.40 -20.15
N GLU A 127 -2.94 0.59 -20.97
CA GLU A 127 -2.60 -0.83 -21.18
C GLU A 127 -1.20 -0.96 -21.81
N ALA A 128 -0.89 -0.14 -22.82
CA ALA A 128 0.45 -0.10 -23.42
C ALA A 128 1.54 0.34 -22.43
N LYS A 129 1.18 1.00 -21.33
CA LYS A 129 2.07 1.35 -20.21
C LYS A 129 2.08 0.30 -19.09
N GLY A 130 1.31 -0.79 -19.22
CA GLY A 130 1.21 -1.84 -18.20
C GLY A 130 0.47 -1.42 -16.93
N LEU A 131 -0.35 -0.37 -16.99
CA LEU A 131 -1.05 0.18 -15.82
C LEU A 131 -2.45 -0.42 -15.64
N VAL A 132 -3.06 -0.89 -16.73
CA VAL A 132 -4.39 -1.51 -16.72
C VAL A 132 -4.41 -2.78 -17.56
N ASP A 133 -5.32 -3.71 -17.25
CA ASP A 133 -5.69 -4.81 -18.14
C ASP A 133 -7.00 -4.46 -18.85
N TYR A 134 -6.94 -4.35 -20.18
CA TYR A 134 -8.09 -3.99 -21.00
C TYR A 134 -8.66 -5.22 -21.70
N GLN A 135 -9.92 -5.52 -21.43
CA GLN A 135 -10.61 -6.64 -22.04
C GLN A 135 -11.72 -6.14 -22.97
N PRO A 136 -11.65 -6.41 -24.29
CA PRO A 136 -12.70 -6.05 -25.23
C PRO A 136 -14.07 -6.51 -24.74
N TYR A 137 -15.08 -5.64 -24.86
CA TYR A 137 -16.47 -5.84 -24.42
C TYR A 137 -16.71 -6.02 -22.92
N LYS A 138 -15.67 -6.25 -22.12
CA LYS A 138 -15.78 -6.42 -20.65
C LYS A 138 -15.48 -5.14 -19.91
N GLY A 139 -14.39 -4.44 -20.25
CA GLY A 139 -13.99 -3.24 -19.54
C GLY A 139 -12.50 -3.22 -19.22
N VAL A 140 -12.16 -2.58 -18.10
CA VAL A 140 -10.79 -2.37 -17.67
C VAL A 140 -10.62 -2.66 -16.17
N THR A 141 -9.54 -3.33 -15.80
CA THR A 141 -9.10 -3.49 -14.40
C THR A 141 -7.74 -2.86 -14.19
N LEU A 142 -7.43 -2.49 -12.95
CA LEU A 142 -6.10 -2.00 -12.60
C LEU A 142 -5.12 -3.16 -12.49
N THR A 143 -3.90 -2.95 -12.97
CA THR A 143 -2.77 -3.76 -12.54
C THR A 143 -2.31 -3.28 -11.16
N LEU A 144 -1.45 -4.06 -10.49
CA LEU A 144 -0.79 -3.62 -9.24
C LEU A 144 -0.07 -2.27 -9.38
N GLN A 145 0.52 -1.99 -10.55
CA GLN A 145 1.19 -0.71 -10.81
C GLN A 145 0.18 0.44 -10.99
N GLY A 146 -0.94 0.18 -11.67
CA GLY A 146 -2.01 1.16 -11.82
C GLY A 146 -2.69 1.49 -10.48
N GLU A 147 -2.95 0.47 -9.67
CA GLU A 147 -3.53 0.59 -8.33
C GLU A 147 -2.63 1.41 -7.39
N ALA A 148 -1.33 1.12 -7.39
CA ALA A 148 -0.33 1.90 -6.66
C ALA A 148 -0.40 3.40 -6.97
N ILE A 149 -0.55 3.77 -8.25
CA ILE A 149 -0.66 5.17 -8.67
C ILE A 149 -2.00 5.76 -8.24
N ALA A 150 -3.11 5.03 -8.46
CA ALA A 150 -4.45 5.48 -8.07
C ALA A 150 -4.54 5.78 -6.57
N LEU A 151 -3.99 4.89 -5.72
CA LEU A 151 -3.98 5.06 -4.26
C LEU A 151 -3.14 6.27 -3.82
N ARG A 152 -2.03 6.56 -4.52
CA ARG A 152 -1.22 7.76 -4.24
C ARG A 152 -2.00 9.05 -4.52
N VAL A 153 -2.69 9.12 -5.66
CA VAL A 153 -3.53 10.27 -6.02
C VAL A 153 -4.67 10.41 -5.01
N LEU A 154 -5.33 9.30 -4.65
CA LEU A 154 -6.41 9.29 -3.67
C LEU A 154 -5.96 9.72 -2.27
N ARG A 155 -4.75 9.33 -1.84
CA ARG A 155 -4.15 9.80 -0.58
C ARG A 155 -4.00 11.32 -0.58
N LYS A 156 -3.45 11.90 -1.66
CA LYS A 156 -3.29 13.36 -1.79
C LYS A 156 -4.63 14.07 -1.71
N ARG A 157 -5.64 13.58 -2.44
CA ARG A 157 -7.01 14.11 -2.39
C ARG A 157 -7.55 14.16 -0.96
N ARG A 158 -7.53 13.02 -0.26
CA ARG A 158 -8.10 12.90 1.09
C ARG A 158 -7.35 13.74 2.12
N LEU A 159 -6.04 13.90 1.98
CA LEU A 159 -5.27 14.82 2.85
C LEU A 159 -5.67 16.29 2.62
N TRP A 160 -5.90 16.68 1.36
CA TRP A 160 -6.44 18.01 1.06
C TRP A 160 -7.85 18.20 1.58
N GLU A 161 -8.74 17.21 1.44
CA GLU A 161 -10.09 17.25 2.03
C GLU A 161 -10.03 17.52 3.53
N VAL A 162 -9.19 16.78 4.27
CA VAL A 162 -9.01 16.97 5.72
C VAL A 162 -8.49 18.39 6.01
N PHE A 163 -7.46 18.85 5.31
CA PHE A 163 -6.92 20.19 5.51
C PHE A 163 -7.96 21.28 5.26
N LEU A 164 -8.66 21.21 4.12
CA LEU A 164 -9.65 22.20 3.69
C LEU A 164 -10.84 22.25 4.66
N ALA A 165 -11.32 21.09 5.10
CA ALA A 165 -12.43 21.02 6.05
C ALA A 165 -12.01 21.41 7.47
N GLU A 166 -10.97 20.79 8.02
CA GLU A 166 -10.65 20.93 9.45
C GLU A 166 -9.84 22.19 9.78
N LYS A 167 -8.99 22.67 8.85
CA LYS A 167 -8.12 23.83 9.09
C LYS A 167 -8.67 25.12 8.48
N LEU A 168 -9.38 25.01 7.36
CA LEU A 168 -9.93 26.17 6.66
C LEU A 168 -11.46 26.29 6.79
N GLY A 169 -12.13 25.29 7.37
CA GLY A 169 -13.57 25.35 7.67
C GLY A 169 -14.46 25.26 6.44
N LEU A 170 -13.97 24.70 5.33
CA LEU A 170 -14.80 24.46 4.15
C LEU A 170 -15.82 23.36 4.46
N ASP A 171 -17.01 23.45 3.85
CA ASP A 171 -17.93 22.34 3.89
C ASP A 171 -17.34 21.12 3.15
N PRO A 172 -17.71 19.88 3.55
CA PRO A 172 -17.10 18.68 3.01
C PRO A 172 -17.21 18.54 1.48
N GLN A 173 -18.27 19.05 0.85
CA GLN A 173 -18.47 18.93 -0.59
C GLN A 173 -17.56 19.91 -1.35
N THR A 174 -17.52 21.16 -0.92
CA THR A 174 -16.59 22.16 -1.48
C THR A 174 -15.13 21.74 -1.26
N ALA A 175 -14.82 21.14 -0.11
CA ALA A 175 -13.48 20.62 0.16
C ALA A 175 -13.08 19.53 -0.84
N GLU A 176 -13.98 18.62 -1.22
CA GLU A 176 -13.73 17.59 -2.24
C GLU A 176 -13.46 18.20 -3.62
N ASP A 177 -14.30 19.15 -4.05
CA ASP A 177 -14.16 19.81 -5.36
C ASP A 177 -12.81 20.54 -5.48
N VAL A 178 -12.39 21.21 -4.41
CA VAL A 178 -11.11 21.91 -4.35
C VAL A 178 -9.95 20.92 -4.24
N ALA A 179 -10.06 19.87 -3.43
CA ALA A 179 -9.04 18.84 -3.27
C ALA A 179 -8.73 18.11 -4.59
N CYS A 180 -9.75 17.87 -5.42
CA CYS A 180 -9.60 17.29 -6.76
C CYS A 180 -8.62 18.06 -7.65
N ARG A 181 -8.53 19.39 -7.48
CA ARG A 181 -7.62 20.24 -8.25
C ARG A 181 -6.19 20.21 -7.73
N PHE A 182 -6.00 19.85 -6.47
CA PHE A 182 -4.69 19.83 -5.84
C PHE A 182 -3.99 18.48 -5.94
N GLU A 183 -4.72 17.36 -6.01
CA GLU A 183 -4.14 16.01 -5.93
C GLU A 183 -3.04 15.74 -6.98
N HIS A 184 -3.21 16.22 -8.21
CA HIS A 184 -2.28 15.97 -9.32
C HIS A 184 -1.05 16.88 -9.30
N VAL A 185 -1.20 18.08 -8.75
CA VAL A 185 -0.12 19.08 -8.68
C VAL A 185 0.67 18.99 -7.38
N THR A 186 0.24 18.16 -6.43
CA THR A 186 0.88 17.98 -5.13
C THR A 186 2.06 17.01 -5.23
N PRO A 187 3.31 17.47 -5.01
CA PRO A 187 4.46 16.58 -4.92
C PRO A 187 4.33 15.60 -3.75
N GLU A 188 4.95 14.42 -3.85
CA GLU A 188 4.85 13.40 -2.81
C GLU A 188 5.36 13.93 -1.44
N ASP A 189 6.50 14.63 -1.44
CA ASP A 189 7.08 15.19 -0.21
C ASP A 189 6.17 16.23 0.45
N LEU A 190 5.38 16.97 -0.33
CA LEU A 190 4.40 17.92 0.19
C LEU A 190 3.22 17.16 0.83
N ALA A 191 2.75 16.10 0.19
CA ALA A 191 1.66 15.28 0.71
C ALA A 191 2.03 14.66 2.07
N GLU A 192 3.27 14.17 2.23
CA GLU A 192 3.69 13.58 3.50
C GLU A 192 3.88 14.62 4.61
N ARG A 193 4.42 15.81 4.29
CA ARG A 193 4.45 16.94 5.24
C ARG A 193 3.05 17.40 5.64
N LEU A 194 2.10 17.38 4.70
CA LEU A 194 0.70 17.68 4.97
C LEU A 194 0.09 16.64 5.90
N ALA A 195 0.35 15.34 5.67
CA ALA A 195 -0.10 14.28 6.55
C ALA A 195 0.44 14.44 7.98
N GLU A 196 1.73 14.74 8.13
CA GLU A 196 2.36 15.00 9.44
C GLU A 196 1.73 16.22 10.13
N PHE A 197 1.54 17.32 9.40
CA PHE A 197 0.87 18.54 9.90
C PHE A 197 -0.55 18.28 10.40
N LEU A 198 -1.27 17.35 9.75
CA LEU A 198 -2.61 16.93 10.14
C LEU A 198 -2.63 15.86 11.24
N GLY A 199 -1.48 15.42 11.74
CA GLY A 199 -1.39 14.39 12.77
C GLY A 199 -1.59 12.96 12.26
N ASN A 200 -1.25 12.70 11.00
CA ASN A 200 -1.40 11.41 10.31
C ASN A 200 -2.83 10.85 10.36
N PRO A 201 -3.82 11.57 9.80
CA PRO A 201 -5.21 11.12 9.80
C PRO A 201 -5.36 9.81 9.01
N THR A 202 -6.26 8.94 9.50
CA THR A 202 -6.60 7.66 8.87
C THR A 202 -7.93 7.70 8.11
N LEU A 203 -8.73 8.74 8.30
CA LEU A 203 -10.05 8.93 7.70
C LEU A 203 -10.18 10.35 7.13
N SER A 204 -10.91 10.50 6.02
CA SER A 204 -11.33 11.80 5.48
C SER A 204 -12.54 12.36 6.26
N PRO A 205 -12.95 13.63 6.04
CA PRO A 205 -14.15 14.21 6.66
C PRO A 205 -15.43 13.40 6.42
N GLN A 206 -15.53 12.73 5.26
CA GLN A 206 -16.63 11.83 4.89
C GLN A 206 -16.43 10.39 5.39
N ARG A 207 -15.49 10.15 6.31
CA ARG A 207 -15.14 8.84 6.90
C ARG A 207 -14.64 7.80 5.89
N GLN A 208 -14.04 8.24 4.79
CA GLN A 208 -13.38 7.33 3.86
C GLN A 208 -11.93 7.07 4.29
N PRO A 209 -11.40 5.84 4.15
CA PRO A 209 -10.05 5.51 4.61
C PRO A 209 -8.98 6.26 3.83
N ILE A 210 -8.02 6.92 4.49
CA ILE A 210 -6.88 7.52 3.79
C ILE A 210 -5.89 6.41 3.44
N PRO A 211 -5.56 6.18 2.14
CA PRO A 211 -4.56 5.17 1.79
C PRO A 211 -3.25 5.46 2.52
N PRO A 212 -2.54 4.42 3.00
CA PRO A 212 -1.25 4.61 3.65
C PRO A 212 -0.23 5.26 2.71
N ARG A 213 0.83 5.82 3.30
CA ARG A 213 2.00 6.26 2.57
C ARG A 213 2.48 5.13 1.64
N PHE A 214 2.75 5.46 0.40
CA PHE A 214 3.20 4.47 -0.56
C PHE A 214 4.53 3.83 -0.11
N GLY A 215 4.62 2.50 -0.16
CA GLY A 215 5.78 1.76 0.36
C GLY A 215 5.86 1.68 1.89
N SER A 216 4.96 2.33 2.63
CA SER A 216 4.74 1.93 4.01
C SER A 216 4.00 0.59 3.96
N VAL A 217 4.71 -0.45 4.38
CA VAL A 217 4.05 -1.68 4.78
C VAL A 217 3.22 -1.27 5.98
N GLN A 218 1.94 -0.93 5.80
CA GLN A 218 1.00 -1.27 6.86
C GLN A 218 1.17 -2.77 6.96
N ARG A 219 1.93 -3.22 7.96
CA ARG A 219 1.93 -4.63 8.31
C ARG A 219 0.47 -4.94 8.41
N ARG A 220 -0.04 -5.74 7.47
CA ARG A 220 -1.38 -6.31 7.57
C ARG A 220 -1.33 -6.92 8.97
N LYS A 221 -1.96 -6.27 9.96
CA LYS A 221 -1.82 -6.70 11.35
C LYS A 221 -2.16 -8.18 11.28
N VAL A 222 -1.22 -9.04 11.68
CA VAL A 222 -1.38 -10.47 11.45
C VAL A 222 -2.55 -10.89 12.33
N ILE A 223 -3.74 -10.93 11.73
CA ILE A 223 -4.95 -11.38 12.38
C ILE A 223 -4.79 -12.89 12.48
N ARG A 224 -4.78 -13.37 13.71
CA ARG A 224 -4.74 -14.80 14.02
C ARG A 224 -5.80 -15.08 15.08
N PRO A 225 -6.35 -16.30 15.12
CA PRO A 225 -7.24 -16.67 16.21
C PRO A 225 -6.46 -16.65 17.53
N LEU A 226 -7.15 -16.34 18.63
CA LEU A 226 -6.57 -16.35 19.98
C LEU A 226 -5.98 -17.73 20.33
N SER A 227 -6.55 -18.80 19.78
CA SER A 227 -6.04 -20.18 19.92
C SER A 227 -4.63 -20.40 19.37
N ALA A 228 -4.16 -19.56 18.46
CA ALA A 228 -2.84 -19.64 17.83
C ALA A 228 -1.80 -18.69 18.45
N VAL A 229 -2.11 -18.09 19.61
CA VAL A 229 -1.23 -17.15 20.32
C VAL A 229 -0.36 -17.90 21.34
N SER A 230 0.91 -17.50 21.47
CA SER A 230 1.83 -18.13 22.40
C SER A 230 1.68 -17.57 23.81
N VAL A 231 2.03 -18.38 24.81
CA VAL A 231 2.06 -17.94 26.20
C VAL A 231 3.04 -16.78 26.36
N GLY A 232 2.61 -15.72 27.03
CA GLY A 232 3.37 -14.49 27.26
C GLY A 232 3.10 -13.37 26.25
N ASP A 233 2.42 -13.65 25.14
CA ASP A 233 2.10 -12.62 24.14
C ASP A 233 0.98 -11.69 24.64
N GLN A 234 1.14 -10.39 24.34
CA GLN A 234 0.08 -9.38 24.45
C GLN A 234 -0.58 -9.14 23.10
N VAL A 235 -1.90 -9.21 23.09
CA VAL A 235 -2.70 -9.09 21.87
C VAL A 235 -3.92 -8.21 22.11
N SER A 236 -4.41 -7.59 21.03
CA SER A 236 -5.66 -6.82 21.02
C SER A 236 -6.70 -7.51 20.16
N VAL A 237 -7.94 -7.59 20.65
CA VAL A 237 -9.07 -8.19 19.91
C VAL A 237 -9.37 -7.36 18.67
N ALA A 238 -9.19 -7.95 17.50
CA ALA A 238 -9.58 -7.35 16.23
C ALA A 238 -11.07 -7.57 15.94
N ASN A 239 -11.56 -8.81 16.12
CA ASN A 239 -12.94 -9.18 15.80
C ASN A 239 -13.39 -10.42 16.60
N ILE A 240 -14.71 -10.62 16.71
CA ILE A 240 -15.30 -11.81 17.33
C ILE A 240 -16.31 -12.41 16.34
N VAL A 241 -16.00 -13.58 15.79
CA VAL A 241 -16.80 -14.32 14.81
C VAL A 241 -17.80 -15.22 15.55
N ALA A 242 -18.84 -14.59 16.10
CA ALA A 242 -19.89 -15.28 16.86
C ALA A 242 -21.26 -14.58 16.78
N ASP A 243 -22.30 -15.25 17.28
CA ASP A 243 -23.62 -14.67 17.50
C ASP A 243 -23.63 -13.60 18.61
N GLU A 244 -24.72 -12.84 18.70
CA GLU A 244 -24.81 -11.70 19.62
C GLU A 244 -24.86 -12.14 21.10
N THR A 245 -25.37 -13.35 21.37
CA THR A 245 -25.37 -13.95 22.71
C THR A 245 -23.95 -14.16 23.24
N LEU A 246 -23.07 -14.80 22.45
CA LEU A 246 -21.68 -15.03 22.84
C LEU A 246 -20.89 -13.72 22.88
N LYS A 247 -21.11 -12.80 21.93
CA LYS A 247 -20.49 -11.47 21.96
C LYS A 247 -20.85 -10.69 23.22
N SER A 248 -22.11 -10.72 23.64
CA SER A 248 -22.59 -10.05 24.86
C SER A 248 -21.93 -10.65 26.11
N PHE A 249 -21.86 -11.98 26.19
CA PHE A 249 -21.17 -12.68 27.27
C PHE A 249 -19.68 -12.28 27.36
N LEU A 250 -18.96 -12.30 26.22
CA LEU A 250 -17.54 -11.94 26.15
C LEU A 250 -17.31 -10.47 26.54
N ARG A 251 -18.15 -9.54 26.08
CA ARG A 251 -18.11 -8.14 26.51
C ARG A 251 -18.28 -7.99 28.02
N GLY A 252 -19.18 -8.78 28.63
CA GLY A 252 -19.36 -8.82 30.08
C GLY A 252 -18.11 -9.28 30.85
N GLN A 253 -17.24 -10.07 30.22
CA GLN A 253 -15.94 -10.48 30.75
C GLN A 253 -14.81 -9.48 30.41
N GLY A 254 -15.12 -8.36 29.77
CA GLY A 254 -14.13 -7.38 29.32
C GLY A 254 -13.48 -7.70 27.97
N ILE A 255 -13.97 -8.72 27.27
CA ILE A 255 -13.46 -9.18 25.97
C ILE A 255 -14.36 -8.60 24.87
N GLY A 256 -13.99 -7.42 24.38
CA GLY A 256 -14.64 -6.75 23.25
C GLY A 256 -13.62 -6.32 22.22
N ALA A 257 -14.08 -5.83 21.05
CA ALA A 257 -13.19 -5.27 20.04
C ALA A 257 -12.29 -4.18 20.65
N GLY A 258 -10.99 -4.27 20.38
CA GLY A 258 -9.96 -3.39 20.94
C GLY A 258 -9.45 -3.77 22.34
N ALA A 259 -10.08 -4.72 23.05
CA ALA A 259 -9.63 -5.15 24.36
C ALA A 259 -8.22 -5.74 24.28
N VAL A 260 -7.34 -5.34 25.20
CA VAL A 260 -5.97 -5.84 25.33
C VAL A 260 -5.95 -6.99 26.32
N MET A 261 -5.30 -8.09 25.94
CA MET A 261 -5.18 -9.27 26.76
C MET A 261 -3.77 -9.86 26.71
N THR A 262 -3.39 -10.52 27.80
CA THR A 262 -2.14 -11.28 27.91
C THR A 262 -2.47 -12.77 27.98
N VAL A 263 -1.83 -13.60 27.16
CA VAL A 263 -1.99 -15.06 27.27
C VAL A 263 -1.11 -15.58 28.39
N LEU A 264 -1.72 -16.08 29.47
CA LEU A 264 -1.00 -16.57 30.65
C LEU A 264 -0.65 -18.06 30.56
N ALA A 265 -1.54 -18.86 29.95
CA ALA A 265 -1.30 -20.29 29.76
C ALA A 265 -2.18 -20.83 28.62
N VAL A 266 -1.66 -21.83 27.91
CA VAL A 266 -2.41 -22.60 26.93
C VAL A 266 -2.42 -24.05 27.38
N ALA A 267 -3.60 -24.61 27.64
CA ALA A 267 -3.80 -26.04 27.81
C ALA A 267 -4.28 -26.59 26.45
N PRO A 268 -3.41 -27.28 25.68
CA PRO A 268 -3.74 -27.74 24.34
C PRO A 268 -5.07 -28.51 24.31
N GLU A 269 -5.91 -28.21 23.31
CA GLU A 269 -7.22 -28.82 23.08
C GLU A 269 -8.28 -28.62 24.20
N LYS A 270 -7.95 -27.90 25.28
CA LYS A 270 -8.86 -27.69 26.42
C LYS A 270 -9.26 -26.24 26.56
N ALA A 271 -8.31 -25.39 26.91
CA ALA A 271 -8.60 -24.00 27.26
C ALA A 271 -7.37 -23.11 27.15
N ILE A 272 -7.62 -21.81 26.98
CA ILE A 272 -6.64 -20.75 27.09
C ILE A 272 -6.96 -19.88 28.31
N LEU A 273 -5.96 -19.60 29.13
CA LEU A 273 -6.05 -18.69 30.25
C LEU A 273 -5.50 -17.33 29.81
N ILE A 274 -6.34 -16.31 29.88
CA ILE A 274 -5.98 -14.94 29.53
C ILE A 274 -6.13 -14.00 30.73
N GLU A 275 -5.33 -12.95 30.75
CA GLU A 275 -5.54 -11.78 31.59
C GLU A 275 -6.16 -10.67 30.74
N VAL A 276 -7.28 -10.11 31.20
CA VAL A 276 -7.94 -8.95 30.59
C VAL A 276 -8.45 -8.01 31.68
N ASN A 277 -8.09 -6.73 31.62
CA ASN A 277 -8.43 -5.73 32.65
C ASN A 277 -8.08 -6.17 34.10
N GLY A 278 -6.94 -6.88 34.28
CA GLY A 278 -6.50 -7.40 35.57
C GLY A 278 -7.32 -8.57 36.12
N ARG A 279 -8.17 -9.20 35.28
CA ARG A 279 -8.93 -10.41 35.62
C ARG A 279 -8.41 -11.60 34.81
N HIS A 280 -8.36 -12.76 35.45
CA HIS A 280 -8.06 -14.02 34.78
C HIS A 280 -9.35 -14.65 34.25
N VAL A 281 -9.40 -14.90 32.94
CA VAL A 281 -10.54 -15.53 32.27
C VAL A 281 -10.04 -16.78 31.55
N SER A 282 -10.68 -17.92 31.81
CA SER A 282 -10.42 -19.18 31.11
C SER A 282 -11.45 -19.36 30.00
N LEU A 283 -10.98 -19.51 28.76
CA LEU A 283 -11.83 -19.72 27.59
C LEU A 283 -11.60 -21.11 27.02
N ALA A 284 -12.67 -21.80 26.63
CA ALA A 284 -12.56 -23.02 25.86
C ALA A 284 -11.97 -22.73 24.46
N MET A 285 -11.27 -23.71 23.89
CA MET A 285 -10.54 -23.53 22.62
C MET A 285 -11.46 -23.16 21.44
N ASP A 286 -12.68 -23.69 21.41
CA ASP A 286 -13.70 -23.38 20.40
C ASP A 286 -14.19 -21.92 20.45
N ILE A 287 -14.16 -21.30 21.63
CA ILE A 287 -14.43 -19.87 21.81
C ILE A 287 -13.19 -19.06 21.40
N ALA A 288 -11.99 -19.51 21.77
CA ALA A 288 -10.74 -18.83 21.41
C ALA A 288 -10.49 -18.79 19.89
N GLU A 289 -10.90 -19.83 19.16
CA GLU A 289 -10.85 -19.86 17.68
C GLU A 289 -11.72 -18.80 17.01
N LYS A 290 -12.78 -18.35 17.69
CA LYS A 290 -13.72 -17.34 17.19
C LYS A 290 -13.29 -15.91 17.53
N ILE A 291 -12.20 -15.74 18.26
CA ILE A 291 -11.67 -14.42 18.65
C ILE A 291 -10.44 -14.13 17.80
N ASP A 292 -10.61 -13.22 16.85
CA ASP A 292 -9.52 -12.72 16.01
C ASP A 292 -8.73 -11.68 16.80
N VAL A 293 -7.41 -11.86 16.88
CA VAL A 293 -6.53 -10.96 17.62
C VAL A 293 -5.36 -10.49 16.76
N THR A 294 -4.80 -9.35 17.16
CA THR A 294 -3.60 -8.76 16.56
C THR A 294 -2.54 -8.54 17.62
N PRO A 295 -1.26 -8.76 17.34
CA PRO A 295 -0.18 -8.45 18.28
C PRO A 295 -0.25 -6.97 18.68
N LEU A 296 -0.07 -6.70 19.97
CA LEU A 296 0.11 -5.33 20.45
C LEU A 296 1.53 -4.89 20.04
N GLU A 297 1.66 -4.08 19.00
CA GLU A 297 2.96 -3.48 18.69
C GLU A 297 3.33 -2.54 19.83
N GLU A 298 4.51 -2.74 20.42
CA GLU A 298 5.12 -1.73 21.28
C GLU A 298 5.25 -0.44 20.48
N SER A 299 4.47 0.56 20.87
CA SER A 299 4.69 1.94 20.47
C SER A 299 6.17 2.24 20.71
N SER A 300 6.94 2.44 19.65
CA SER A 300 8.32 2.91 19.75
C SER A 300 8.29 4.31 20.36
N VAL A 301 8.30 4.37 21.69
CA VAL A 301 8.63 5.57 22.45
C VAL A 301 10.11 5.79 22.22
N THR A 302 10.46 6.58 21.21
CA THR A 302 11.76 7.25 21.17
C THR A 302 11.81 8.15 22.40
N SER A 303 12.49 7.67 23.43
CA SER A 303 12.94 8.45 24.58
C SER A 303 13.86 9.56 24.09
N SER A 304 13.32 10.75 23.84
CA SER A 304 14.11 11.98 23.80
C SER A 304 14.44 12.39 25.24
N GLN A 305 15.39 11.70 25.85
CA GLN A 305 16.18 12.25 26.95
C GLN A 305 17.56 12.55 26.37
N ASP A 306 17.77 13.82 26.05
CA ASP A 306 19.04 14.53 26.22
C ASP A 306 18.77 16.00 25.87
N ALA A 307 18.30 16.74 26.87
CA ALA A 307 18.37 18.19 26.88
C ALA A 307 19.82 18.59 27.23
N PRO A 308 20.53 19.41 26.44
CA PRO A 308 21.74 20.04 26.91
C PRO A 308 21.35 21.11 27.92
N SER A 309 21.77 20.92 29.17
CA SER A 309 21.60 21.90 30.23
C SER A 309 22.25 23.23 29.84
N GLU A 310 21.52 24.32 30.07
CA GLU A 310 22.08 25.66 30.15
C GLU A 310 23.34 25.66 31.03
N ARG A 311 24.44 26.19 30.48
CA ARG A 311 25.49 26.81 31.29
C ARG A 311 25.65 28.26 30.84
N LEU A 312 24.88 29.12 31.51
CA LEU A 312 25.31 30.47 31.80
C LEU A 312 26.61 30.37 32.62
N ALA A 313 27.72 30.87 32.04
CA ALA A 313 28.91 31.24 32.78
C ALA A 313 29.32 32.65 32.32
N HIS A 314 29.38 33.53 33.31
CA HIS A 314 29.73 34.94 33.26
C HIS A 314 31.20 35.22 32.85
N ALA A 315 31.43 36.49 32.51
CA ALA A 315 32.71 37.23 32.44
C ALA A 315 33.55 36.96 31.16
N SER A 316 34.03 37.95 30.42
CA SER A 316 34.39 39.35 30.70
C SER A 316 34.25 40.22 29.46
#